data_AF-A0A382X747-F1
#
_entry.id   AF-A0A382X747-F1
#
_cell.length_a   1.000
_cell.length_b   1.000
_cell.length_c   1.000
_cell.angle_alpha   90.00
_cell.angle_beta   90.00
_cell.angle_gamma   90.00
#
_symmetry.space_group_name_H-M   'P 1'
#
loop_
_entity.id
_entity.type
_entity.pdbx_description
1 polymer ?
#
loop_
_entity_poly.entity_id
_entity_poly.type
_entity_poly.pdbx_seq_one_letter_code
_entity_poly.pdbx_strand_id
1 'polypeptide(L)'
;RQSIRREAVRQVHLVRMNAPPNIMEAFLTEYGLSTVEGIAMMCLAEALLRVPDSVTVDALIEDKIVPGDWGRHLSHSASTLVNASTWALMLTGRLLEHDEQNSIAETLRSAVRRLGEPAVRLIVTEAIKELGRQFVLGENIQEALSRGNEMARQGYCFSYDMLGEAACNEADARRYHLAYSDAITALSSYCTANDVGLNPGISVKLSALHPRYEFSQRQRVLSELVPRLASLAQLARSAGMGFNIDAEEADRLELSLDVIDALWSDRTFAGW
;
A
#
# COMPACT_ATOMS: atom_id res chain seq x y z
N ARG A 1 -15.31 33.08 -3.59
CA ARG A 1 -15.78 32.37 -2.37
C ARG A 1 -17.15 31.71 -2.54
N GLN A 2 -18.24 32.44 -2.86
CA GLN A 2 -19.57 31.82 -3.02
C GLN A 2 -19.66 30.79 -4.17
N SER A 3 -18.96 31.00 -5.29
CA SER A 3 -18.88 30.01 -6.38
C SER A 3 -18.22 28.71 -5.92
N ILE A 4 -17.03 28.81 -5.29
CA ILE A 4 -16.30 27.67 -4.71
C ILE A 4 -17.17 26.88 -3.72
N ARG A 5 -17.89 27.58 -2.83
CA ARG A 5 -18.79 26.91 -1.88
C ARG A 5 -19.89 26.11 -2.59
N ARG A 6 -20.51 26.68 -3.62
CA ARG A 6 -21.57 25.99 -4.38
C ARG A 6 -21.04 24.75 -5.07
N GLU A 7 -19.87 24.85 -5.68
CA GLU A 7 -19.21 23.72 -6.33
C GLU A 7 -18.82 22.62 -5.33
N ALA A 8 -18.21 23.00 -4.19
CA ALA A 8 -17.86 22.04 -3.14
C ALA A 8 -19.09 21.29 -2.59
N VAL A 9 -20.19 22.01 -2.36
CA VAL A 9 -21.46 21.39 -1.92
C VAL A 9 -22.00 20.42 -2.97
N ARG A 10 -21.94 20.79 -4.25
CA ARG A 10 -22.35 19.92 -5.36
C ARG A 10 -21.54 18.63 -5.41
N GLN A 11 -20.22 18.73 -5.29
CA GLN A 11 -19.31 17.56 -5.28
C GLN A 11 -19.61 16.63 -4.09
N VAL A 12 -19.81 17.16 -2.88
CA VAL A 12 -20.18 16.36 -1.71
C VAL A 12 -21.50 15.63 -1.92
N HIS A 13 -22.50 16.28 -2.51
CA HIS A 13 -23.77 15.63 -2.83
C HIS A 13 -23.60 14.49 -3.84
N LEU A 14 -22.80 14.69 -4.90
CA LEU A 14 -22.53 13.65 -5.90
C LEU A 14 -21.84 12.43 -5.29
N VAL A 15 -20.85 12.62 -4.41
CA VAL A 15 -20.17 11.51 -3.72
C VAL A 15 -21.14 10.73 -2.83
N ARG A 16 -22.01 11.41 -2.08
CA ARG A 16 -22.98 10.75 -1.18
C ARG A 16 -24.06 9.98 -1.92
N MET A 17 -24.48 10.44 -3.10
CA MET A 17 -25.54 9.79 -3.89
C MET A 17 -25.02 8.57 -4.66
N ASN A 18 -23.74 8.56 -5.04
CA ASN A 18 -23.12 7.50 -5.84
C ASN A 18 -22.19 6.60 -5.03
N ALA A 19 -22.29 6.59 -3.70
CA ALA A 19 -21.49 5.68 -2.88
C ALA A 19 -21.84 4.23 -3.27
N PRO A 20 -20.87 3.43 -3.74
CA PRO A 20 -21.14 2.04 -4.09
C PRO A 20 -21.65 1.28 -2.86
N PRO A 21 -22.44 0.20 -3.06
CA PRO A 21 -22.85 -0.67 -1.96
C PRO A 21 -21.61 -1.10 -1.18
N ASN A 22 -21.72 -1.09 0.15
CA ASN A 22 -20.60 -1.36 1.03
C ASN A 22 -20.06 -2.76 0.69
N ILE A 23 -18.79 -2.87 0.30
CA ILE A 23 -18.12 -4.14 -0.01
C ILE A 23 -18.28 -5.13 1.14
N MET A 24 -18.35 -4.62 2.38
CA MET A 24 -18.68 -5.40 3.55
C MET A 24 -20.06 -6.07 3.47
N GLU A 25 -21.11 -5.39 2.97
CA GLU A 25 -22.46 -5.97 2.86
C GLU A 25 -22.53 -7.07 1.80
N ALA A 26 -21.85 -6.88 0.66
CA ALA A 26 -21.73 -7.92 -0.36
C ALA A 26 -20.97 -9.15 0.17
N PHE A 27 -19.84 -8.91 0.84
CA PHE A 27 -19.02 -9.95 1.49
C PHE A 27 -19.78 -10.70 2.59
N LEU A 28 -20.51 -9.99 3.45
CA LEU A 28 -21.37 -10.59 4.48
C LEU A 28 -22.44 -11.50 3.86
N THR A 29 -23.03 -11.06 2.75
CA THR A 29 -24.09 -11.79 2.05
C THR A 29 -23.56 -13.05 1.37
N GLU A 30 -22.40 -12.95 0.70
CA GLU A 30 -21.77 -14.07 -0.02
C GLU A 30 -21.43 -15.24 0.90
N TYR A 31 -20.93 -14.95 2.11
CA TYR A 31 -20.49 -15.95 3.08
C TYR A 31 -21.50 -16.23 4.21
N GLY A 32 -22.69 -15.63 4.16
CA GLY A 32 -23.72 -15.80 5.19
C GLY A 32 -23.22 -15.43 6.58
N LEU A 33 -22.47 -14.33 6.67
CA LEU A 33 -21.91 -13.81 7.91
C LEU A 33 -22.90 -12.81 8.54
N SER A 34 -23.03 -12.87 9.86
CA SER A 34 -23.59 -11.75 10.61
C SER A 34 -22.66 -10.54 10.56
N THR A 35 -23.18 -9.33 10.79
CA THR A 35 -22.38 -8.11 10.83
C THR A 35 -21.19 -8.21 11.81
N VAL A 36 -21.39 -8.85 12.97
CA VAL A 36 -20.34 -9.04 13.98
C VAL A 36 -19.28 -10.03 13.50
N GLU A 37 -19.67 -11.11 12.84
CA GLU A 37 -18.72 -12.07 12.25
C GLU A 37 -17.91 -11.42 11.12
N GLY A 38 -18.53 -10.61 10.25
CA GLY A 38 -17.80 -9.91 9.20
C GLY A 38 -16.79 -8.89 9.74
N ILE A 39 -17.16 -8.15 10.79
CA ILE A 39 -16.21 -7.25 11.48
C ILE A 39 -15.02 -8.07 12.02
N ALA A 40 -15.28 -9.20 12.69
CA ALA A 40 -14.22 -10.05 13.22
C ALA A 40 -13.29 -10.60 12.13
N MET A 41 -13.84 -11.00 10.97
CA MET A 41 -13.06 -11.48 9.82
C MET A 41 -12.19 -10.36 9.20
N MET A 42 -12.72 -9.13 9.10
CA MET A 42 -11.96 -7.98 8.59
C MET A 42 -10.84 -7.58 9.55
N CYS A 43 -11.09 -7.61 10.86
CA CYS A 43 -10.08 -7.37 11.88
C CYS A 43 -8.94 -8.41 11.79
N LEU A 44 -9.29 -9.68 11.58
CA LEU A 44 -8.30 -10.73 11.37
C LEU A 44 -7.53 -10.54 10.06
N ALA A 45 -8.20 -10.20 8.96
CA ALA A 45 -7.56 -9.89 7.68
C ALA A 45 -6.58 -8.72 7.79
N GLU A 46 -6.94 -7.64 8.49
CA GLU A 46 -6.08 -6.49 8.75
C GLU A 46 -4.82 -6.87 9.57
N ALA A 47 -5.00 -7.70 10.60
CA ALA A 47 -3.88 -8.17 11.41
C ALA A 47 -2.90 -9.03 10.59
N LEU A 48 -3.43 -9.90 9.72
CA LEU A 48 -2.62 -10.77 8.86
C LEU A 48 -1.95 -10.02 7.71
N LEU A 49 -2.53 -8.93 7.21
CA LEU A 49 -1.91 -8.03 6.23
C LEU A 49 -0.58 -7.42 6.71
N ARG A 50 -0.34 -7.36 8.03
CA ARG A 50 0.90 -6.84 8.62
C ARG A 50 2.00 -7.89 8.73
N VAL A 51 1.71 -9.14 8.37
CA VAL A 51 2.66 -10.25 8.43
C VAL A 51 3.37 -10.35 7.07
N PRO A 52 4.71 -10.26 7.04
CA PRO A 52 5.46 -10.04 5.80
C PRO A 52 5.53 -11.26 4.87
N ASP A 53 5.24 -12.47 5.36
CA ASP A 53 5.34 -13.69 4.58
C ASP A 53 4.13 -14.61 4.75
N SER A 54 3.74 -15.26 3.66
CA SER A 54 2.55 -16.12 3.60
C SER A 54 2.67 -17.36 4.48
N VAL A 55 3.90 -17.85 4.72
CA VAL A 55 4.14 -19.01 5.59
C VAL A 55 3.81 -18.66 7.04
N THR A 56 4.23 -17.48 7.51
CA THR A 56 3.90 -16.98 8.85
C THR A 56 2.42 -16.64 8.97
N VAL A 57 1.77 -16.14 7.91
CA VAL A 57 0.30 -15.98 7.87
C VAL A 57 -0.39 -17.32 8.05
N ASP A 58 0.00 -18.34 7.28
CA ASP A 58 -0.61 -19.67 7.35
C ASP A 58 -0.39 -20.32 8.72
N ALA A 59 0.81 -20.19 9.27
CA ALA A 59 1.15 -20.67 10.61
C ALA A 59 0.38 -19.93 11.71
N LEU A 60 0.14 -18.62 11.57
CA LEU A 60 -0.68 -17.84 12.52
C LEU A 60 -2.16 -18.21 12.44
N ILE A 61 -2.68 -18.46 11.24
CA ILE A 61 -4.05 -18.95 11.04
C ILE A 61 -4.18 -20.32 11.72
N GLU A 62 -3.22 -21.23 11.51
CA GLU A 62 -3.23 -22.56 12.13
C GLU A 62 -3.04 -22.49 13.65
N ASP A 63 -2.10 -21.71 14.17
CA ASP A 63 -1.79 -21.60 15.60
C ASP A 63 -2.87 -20.85 16.41
N LYS A 64 -3.47 -19.80 15.83
CA LYS A 64 -4.46 -18.99 16.55
C LYS A 64 -5.89 -19.44 16.28
N ILE A 65 -6.27 -19.85 15.07
CA ILE A 65 -7.70 -20.11 14.77
C ILE A 65 -8.12 -21.52 15.22
N VAL A 66 -7.18 -22.47 15.32
CA VAL A 66 -7.46 -23.85 15.73
C VAL A 66 -7.76 -23.94 17.24
N PRO A 67 -8.74 -24.74 17.67
CA PRO A 67 -8.98 -25.02 19.08
C PRO A 67 -7.89 -25.93 19.64
N GLY A 68 -6.77 -25.34 20.06
CA GLY A 68 -5.73 -25.98 20.84
C GLY A 68 -4.89 -24.93 21.56
N ASP A 69 -5.05 -24.81 22.89
CA ASP A 69 -4.12 -24.09 23.78
C ASP A 69 -4.02 -22.55 23.75
N TRP A 70 -5.12 -21.84 23.44
CA TRP A 70 -5.24 -20.41 23.75
C TRP A 70 -4.85 -20.06 25.20
N GLY A 71 -5.14 -20.95 26.17
CA GLY A 71 -4.82 -20.76 27.59
C GLY A 71 -3.41 -21.20 28.02
N ARG A 72 -2.73 -22.04 27.23
CA ARG A 72 -1.42 -22.64 27.62
C ARG A 72 -0.25 -21.80 27.13
N HIS A 73 -0.40 -21.12 25.99
CA HIS A 73 0.62 -20.24 25.41
C HIS A 73 0.66 -18.82 26.00
N LEU A 74 -0.29 -18.45 26.88
CA LEU A 74 -0.22 -17.20 27.66
C LEU A 74 0.85 -17.23 28.77
N SER A 75 1.41 -18.39 29.10
CA SER A 75 2.29 -18.57 30.27
C SER A 75 3.73 -18.97 29.98
N HIS A 76 4.12 -19.26 28.72
CA HIS A 76 5.44 -19.87 28.46
C HIS A 76 6.25 -19.41 27.23
N SER A 77 5.85 -18.36 26.50
CA SER A 77 6.73 -17.80 25.45
C SER A 77 7.44 -16.53 25.94
N ALA A 78 8.69 -16.71 26.36
CA ALA A 78 9.65 -15.63 26.60
C ALA A 78 10.16 -15.03 25.27
N SER A 79 9.26 -14.49 24.45
CA SER A 79 9.60 -13.57 23.36
C SER A 79 8.79 -12.29 23.51
N THR A 80 9.42 -11.31 24.15
CA THR A 80 8.89 -9.96 24.41
C THR A 80 8.66 -9.13 23.13
N LEU A 81 8.90 -9.67 21.93
CA LEU A 81 8.64 -9.01 20.64
C LEU A 81 7.32 -9.42 19.96
N VAL A 82 6.63 -10.46 20.45
CA VAL A 82 5.39 -10.96 19.82
C VAL A 82 4.12 -10.41 20.51
N ASN A 83 4.27 -9.69 21.62
CA ASN A 83 3.15 -9.08 22.36
C ASN A 83 2.78 -7.65 21.92
N ALA A 84 3.47 -7.07 20.93
CA ALA A 84 3.08 -5.79 20.35
C ALA A 84 2.01 -5.92 19.25
N SER A 85 1.93 -7.08 18.58
CA SER A 85 1.01 -7.33 17.47
C SER A 85 -0.39 -7.74 17.91
N THR A 86 -0.57 -8.21 19.15
CA THR A 86 -1.90 -8.42 19.78
C THR A 86 -2.67 -7.10 19.96
N TRP A 87 -1.99 -5.95 19.89
CA TRP A 87 -2.55 -4.62 20.17
C TRP A 87 -2.84 -3.76 18.92
N ALA A 88 -2.49 -4.21 17.73
CA ALA A 88 -2.73 -3.48 16.48
C ALA A 88 -4.22 -3.47 16.05
N LEU A 89 -5.01 -4.42 16.58
CA LEU A 89 -6.46 -4.57 16.38
C LEU A 89 -7.31 -3.39 16.89
N MET A 90 -6.71 -2.42 17.57
CA MET A 90 -7.42 -1.24 18.11
C MET A 90 -7.30 0.03 17.25
N LEU A 91 -6.61 0.00 16.09
CA LEU A 91 -6.26 1.26 15.40
C LEU A 91 -7.21 1.73 14.29
N THR A 92 -8.42 1.18 14.20
CA THR A 92 -9.47 1.70 13.31
C THR A 92 -10.68 2.21 14.12
N GLY A 93 -10.47 3.33 14.81
CA GLY A 93 -11.46 4.42 14.79
C GLY A 93 -12.64 4.38 15.76
N ARG A 94 -12.77 3.38 16.64
CA ARG A 94 -13.63 3.51 17.83
C ARG A 94 -12.91 2.96 19.06
N LEU A 95 -12.84 3.80 20.09
CA LEU A 95 -12.52 3.40 21.45
C LEU A 95 -13.55 2.34 21.87
N LEU A 96 -13.23 1.08 21.62
CA LEU A 96 -13.97 -0.05 22.15
C LEU A 96 -13.48 -0.26 23.58
N GLU A 97 -14.42 -0.26 24.52
CA GLU A 97 -14.15 -0.47 25.95
C GLU A 97 -13.63 -1.89 26.17
N HIS A 98 -12.91 -2.13 27.28
CA HIS A 98 -12.24 -3.40 27.59
C HIS A 98 -13.16 -4.65 27.51
N ASP A 99 -14.49 -4.48 27.64
CA ASP A 99 -15.48 -5.56 27.53
C ASP A 99 -15.74 -6.06 26.09
N GLU A 100 -15.43 -5.27 25.06
CA GLU A 100 -15.63 -5.66 23.64
C GLU A 100 -14.49 -6.52 23.08
N GLN A 101 -13.34 -6.56 23.75
CA GLN A 101 -12.17 -7.35 23.34
C GLN A 101 -12.42 -8.87 23.45
N ASN A 102 -13.17 -9.31 24.47
CA ASN A 102 -13.58 -10.72 24.61
C ASN A 102 -14.61 -11.12 23.53
N SER A 103 -15.43 -10.16 23.07
CA SER A 103 -16.53 -10.39 22.11
C SER A 103 -16.03 -10.79 20.72
N ILE A 104 -14.96 -10.17 20.21
CA ILE A 104 -14.45 -10.45 18.85
C ILE A 104 -13.80 -11.84 18.77
N ALA A 105 -12.96 -12.19 19.76
CA ALA A 105 -12.32 -13.50 19.81
C ALA A 105 -13.36 -14.64 19.98
N GLU A 106 -14.40 -14.41 20.79
CA GLU A 106 -15.52 -15.35 20.94
C GLU A 106 -16.35 -15.46 19.66
N THR A 107 -16.58 -14.35 18.97
CA THR A 107 -17.28 -14.33 17.66
C THR A 107 -16.50 -15.12 16.62
N LEU A 108 -15.18 -14.93 16.53
CA LEU A 108 -14.31 -15.72 15.64
C LEU A 108 -14.36 -17.21 15.98
N ARG A 109 -14.27 -17.58 17.26
CA ARG A 109 -14.40 -18.99 17.69
C ARG A 109 -15.76 -19.57 17.33
N SER A 110 -16.83 -18.79 17.49
CA SER A 110 -18.20 -19.18 17.12
C SER A 110 -18.33 -19.38 15.60
N ALA A 111 -17.78 -18.46 14.80
CA ALA A 111 -17.74 -18.55 13.35
C ALA A 111 -16.97 -19.78 12.89
N VAL A 112 -15.81 -20.08 13.48
CA VAL A 112 -15.00 -21.28 13.18
C VAL A 112 -15.77 -22.56 13.52
N ARG A 113 -16.47 -22.61 14.66
CA ARG A 113 -17.31 -23.77 15.02
C ARG A 113 -18.47 -23.98 14.06
N ARG A 114 -19.03 -22.90 13.52
CA ARG A 114 -20.19 -22.92 12.62
C ARG A 114 -19.81 -23.23 11.17
N LEU A 115 -18.77 -22.58 10.66
CA LEU A 115 -18.36 -22.59 9.26
C LEU A 115 -17.26 -23.62 8.97
N GLY A 116 -16.49 -24.00 9.99
CA GLY A 116 -15.28 -24.80 9.85
C GLY A 116 -14.06 -23.94 9.50
N GLU A 117 -12.88 -24.41 9.93
CA GLU A 117 -11.59 -23.74 9.67
C GLU A 117 -11.32 -23.48 8.17
N PRO A 118 -11.55 -24.43 7.24
CA PRO A 118 -11.24 -24.19 5.83
C PRO A 118 -12.07 -23.05 5.22
N ALA A 119 -13.33 -22.89 5.65
CA ALA A 119 -14.19 -21.81 5.20
C ALA A 119 -13.74 -20.46 5.77
N VAL A 120 -13.41 -20.40 7.07
CA VAL A 120 -12.88 -19.17 7.69
C VAL A 120 -11.57 -18.73 7.04
N ARG A 121 -10.66 -19.67 6.74
CA ARG A 121 -9.41 -19.39 6.03
C ARG A 121 -9.66 -18.79 4.65
N LEU A 122 -10.58 -19.37 3.87
CA LEU A 122 -10.96 -18.85 2.56
C LEU A 122 -11.53 -17.43 2.67
N ILE A 123 -12.48 -17.21 3.58
CA ILE A 123 -13.14 -15.92 3.82
C ILE A 123 -12.10 -14.85 4.16
N VAL A 124 -11.19 -15.12 5.09
CA VAL A 124 -10.13 -14.18 5.49
C VAL A 124 -9.18 -13.90 4.34
N THR A 125 -8.82 -14.92 3.56
CA THR A 125 -7.95 -14.74 2.38
C THR A 125 -8.61 -13.85 1.32
N GLU A 126 -9.91 -14.06 1.05
CA GLU A 126 -10.66 -13.20 0.11
C GLU A 126 -10.85 -11.78 0.67
N ALA A 127 -11.05 -11.62 2.00
CA ALA A 127 -11.06 -10.31 2.64
C ALA A 127 -9.73 -9.56 2.46
N ILE A 128 -8.60 -10.23 2.65
CA ILE A 128 -7.26 -9.66 2.42
C ILE A 128 -7.11 -9.21 0.97
N LYS A 129 -7.55 -10.03 0.00
CA LYS A 129 -7.49 -9.68 -1.43
C LYS A 129 -8.38 -8.49 -1.77
N GLU A 130 -9.60 -8.44 -1.26
CA GLU A 130 -10.54 -7.34 -1.53
C GLU A 130 -10.09 -6.02 -0.87
N LEU A 131 -9.49 -6.08 0.32
CA LEU A 131 -8.82 -4.92 0.91
C LEU A 131 -7.62 -4.51 0.04
N GLY A 132 -6.77 -5.46 -0.36
CA GLY A 132 -5.63 -5.21 -1.24
C GLY A 132 -6.02 -4.56 -2.56
N ARG A 133 -7.12 -4.98 -3.19
CA ARG A 133 -7.65 -4.41 -4.45
C ARG A 133 -8.09 -2.96 -4.34
N GLN A 134 -8.53 -2.52 -3.16
CA GLN A 134 -8.92 -1.12 -2.95
C GLN A 134 -7.70 -0.20 -2.80
N PHE A 135 -6.60 -0.72 -2.25
CA PHE A 135 -5.39 0.08 -1.98
C PHE A 135 -4.34 -0.05 -3.08
N VAL A 136 -4.30 -1.19 -3.78
CA VAL A 136 -3.29 -1.52 -4.79
C VAL A 136 -3.98 -1.81 -6.11
N LEU A 137 -3.69 -0.99 -7.12
CA LEU A 137 -4.31 -1.09 -8.43
C LEU A 137 -4.03 -2.46 -9.09
N GLY A 138 -2.86 -3.06 -8.87
CA GLY A 138 -2.52 -4.43 -9.28
C GLY A 138 -1.25 -4.93 -8.59
N GLU A 139 -1.07 -6.24 -8.48
CA GLU A 139 0.10 -6.84 -7.81
C GLU A 139 1.41 -6.56 -8.56
N ASN A 140 1.32 -6.31 -9.86
CA ASN A 140 2.41 -5.87 -10.72
C ASN A 140 1.94 -4.79 -11.68
N ILE A 141 2.89 -4.14 -12.35
CA ILE A 141 2.62 -3.00 -13.23
C ILE A 141 1.74 -3.38 -14.42
N GLN A 142 1.84 -4.61 -14.94
CA GLN A 142 1.04 -5.10 -16.07
C GLN A 142 -0.42 -5.25 -15.67
N GLU A 143 -0.70 -5.78 -14.48
CA GLU A 143 -2.06 -5.86 -13.95
C GLU A 143 -2.63 -4.48 -13.66
N ALA A 144 -1.82 -3.59 -13.07
CA ALA A 144 -2.22 -2.21 -12.80
C ALA A 144 -2.59 -1.46 -14.09
N LEU A 145 -1.81 -1.65 -15.16
CA LEU A 145 -2.10 -1.12 -16.49
C LEU A 145 -3.39 -1.69 -17.09
N SER A 146 -3.58 -3.01 -17.00
CA SER A 146 -4.79 -3.66 -17.51
C SER A 146 -6.05 -3.11 -16.85
N ARG A 147 -6.01 -2.88 -15.53
CA ARG A 147 -7.12 -2.31 -14.76
C ARG A 147 -7.31 -0.82 -15.00
N GLY A 148 -6.22 -0.05 -15.16
CA GLY A 148 -6.26 1.38 -15.44
C GLY A 148 -6.79 1.76 -16.83
N ASN A 149 -6.77 0.84 -17.80
CA ASN A 149 -7.18 1.09 -19.18
C ASN A 149 -8.62 1.62 -19.33
N GLU A 150 -9.56 1.16 -18.51
CA GLU A 150 -10.96 1.63 -18.59
C GLU A 150 -11.08 3.11 -18.23
N MET A 151 -10.41 3.52 -17.16
CA MET A 151 -10.36 4.92 -16.74
C MET A 151 -9.52 5.77 -17.70
N ALA A 152 -8.43 5.22 -18.26
CA ALA A 152 -7.64 5.92 -19.27
C ALA A 152 -8.48 6.28 -20.51
N ARG A 153 -9.39 5.38 -20.95
CA ARG A 153 -10.35 5.67 -22.03
C ARG A 153 -11.36 6.78 -21.70
N GLN A 154 -11.60 7.03 -20.42
CA GLN A 154 -12.43 8.14 -19.95
C GLN A 154 -11.65 9.46 -19.85
N GLY A 155 -10.34 9.46 -20.17
CA GLY A 155 -9.46 10.62 -20.13
C GLY A 155 -8.68 10.79 -18.82
N TYR A 156 -8.70 9.80 -17.92
CA TYR A 156 -7.85 9.84 -16.73
C TYR A 156 -6.39 9.51 -17.08
N CYS A 157 -5.46 10.20 -16.42
CA CYS A 157 -4.03 9.87 -16.44
C CYS A 157 -3.63 9.32 -15.07
N PHE A 158 -2.64 8.45 -15.04
CA PHE A 158 -2.19 7.77 -13.82
C PHE A 158 -0.72 8.05 -13.55
N SER A 159 -0.38 8.30 -12.30
CA SER A 159 0.99 8.15 -11.79
C SER A 159 1.04 6.90 -10.91
N TYR A 160 1.97 5.99 -11.19
CA TYR A 160 2.08 4.72 -10.47
C TYR A 160 3.03 4.85 -9.27
N ASP A 161 2.50 4.62 -8.07
CA ASP A 161 3.29 4.45 -6.84
C ASP A 161 3.66 2.97 -6.67
N MET A 162 4.97 2.69 -6.65
CA MET A 162 5.50 1.33 -6.56
C MET A 162 5.58 0.80 -5.11
N LEU A 163 5.09 1.56 -4.13
CA LEU A 163 5.00 1.20 -2.71
C LEU A 163 6.35 0.88 -2.02
N GLY A 164 7.47 1.11 -2.71
CA GLY A 164 8.81 0.95 -2.16
C GLY A 164 9.22 2.17 -1.36
N GLU A 165 9.67 1.96 -0.12
CA GLU A 165 10.17 3.01 0.77
C GLU A 165 11.22 2.44 1.75
N ALA A 166 11.98 3.34 2.38
CA ALA A 166 12.86 3.03 3.51
C ALA A 166 13.76 1.79 3.32
N ALA A 167 14.61 1.81 2.30
CA ALA A 167 15.58 0.73 2.09
C ALA A 167 16.43 0.53 3.35
N CYS A 168 16.45 -0.68 3.91
CA CYS A 168 17.22 -0.94 5.13
C CYS A 168 18.69 -1.20 4.81
N ASN A 169 18.97 -1.69 3.61
CA ASN A 169 20.30 -2.02 3.15
C ASN A 169 20.43 -1.79 1.63
N GLU A 170 21.64 -1.98 1.12
CA GLU A 170 21.95 -1.76 -0.28
C GLU A 170 21.34 -2.82 -1.22
N ALA A 171 21.00 -4.02 -0.73
CA ALA A 171 20.25 -4.99 -1.53
C ALA A 171 18.78 -4.54 -1.72
N ASP A 172 18.15 -3.97 -0.69
CA ASP A 172 16.83 -3.35 -0.82
C ASP A 172 16.85 -2.21 -1.82
N ALA A 173 17.83 -1.31 -1.70
CA ALA A 173 17.90 -0.15 -2.58
C ALA A 173 18.10 -0.54 -4.07
N ARG A 174 18.86 -1.61 -4.34
CA ARG A 174 18.95 -2.20 -5.69
C ARG A 174 17.65 -2.85 -6.14
N ARG A 175 16.97 -3.58 -5.26
CA ARG A 175 15.69 -4.22 -5.56
C ARG A 175 14.64 -3.17 -5.94
N TYR A 176 14.53 -2.08 -5.18
CA TYR A 176 13.63 -0.97 -5.52
C TYR A 176 14.04 -0.27 -6.81
N HIS A 177 15.33 -0.02 -7.03
CA HIS A 177 15.80 0.55 -8.28
C HIS A 177 15.43 -0.28 -9.51
N LEU A 178 15.59 -1.62 -9.44
CA LEU A 178 15.17 -2.54 -10.49
C LEU A 178 13.65 -2.50 -10.68
N ALA A 179 12.88 -2.54 -9.60
CA ALA A 179 11.41 -2.45 -9.68
C ALA A 179 10.93 -1.16 -10.36
N TYR A 180 11.56 -0.01 -10.06
CA TYR A 180 11.29 1.24 -10.76
C TYR A 180 11.69 1.18 -12.23
N SER A 181 12.86 0.64 -12.56
CA SER A 181 13.34 0.49 -13.94
C SER A 181 12.39 -0.39 -14.77
N ASP A 182 11.95 -1.52 -14.21
CA ASP A 182 11.02 -2.44 -14.85
C ASP A 182 9.65 -1.79 -15.06
N ALA A 183 9.17 -1.03 -14.07
CA ALA A 183 7.92 -0.28 -14.18
C ALA A 183 7.99 0.80 -15.26
N ILE A 184 9.05 1.62 -15.29
CA ILE A 184 9.26 2.64 -16.33
C ILE A 184 9.31 1.99 -17.71
N THR A 185 10.01 0.86 -17.84
CA THR A 185 10.10 0.12 -19.11
C THR A 185 8.73 -0.38 -19.55
N ALA A 186 7.94 -0.97 -18.63
CA ALA A 186 6.59 -1.45 -18.94
C ALA A 186 5.62 -0.31 -19.31
N LEU A 187 5.75 0.85 -18.66
CA LEU A 187 4.93 2.03 -18.91
C LEU A 187 5.30 2.74 -20.21
N SER A 188 6.53 2.60 -20.70
CA SER A 188 7.03 3.32 -21.88
C SER A 188 6.18 3.14 -23.14
N SER A 189 5.64 1.95 -23.39
CA SER A 189 4.77 1.67 -24.54
C SER A 189 3.40 2.37 -24.47
N TYR A 190 3.03 2.89 -23.30
CA TYR A 190 1.79 3.62 -23.06
C TYR A 190 1.99 5.13 -23.09
N CYS A 191 3.23 5.61 -23.15
CA CYS A 191 3.56 7.02 -23.32
C CYS A 191 3.45 7.43 -24.80
N THR A 192 2.23 7.62 -25.28
CA THR A 192 1.95 7.92 -26.71
C THR A 192 1.72 9.39 -27.02
N ALA A 193 1.50 10.22 -26.00
CA ALA A 193 1.26 11.65 -26.17
C ALA A 193 2.58 12.42 -26.25
N ASN A 194 2.56 13.55 -26.97
CA ASN A 194 3.69 14.49 -27.00
C ASN A 194 3.83 15.28 -25.68
N ASP A 195 2.73 15.47 -24.96
CA ASP A 195 2.71 16.14 -23.67
C ASP A 195 2.90 15.13 -22.55
N VAL A 196 3.94 15.33 -21.74
CA VAL A 196 4.30 14.50 -20.58
C VAL A 196 3.13 14.38 -19.60
N GLY A 197 2.33 15.43 -19.41
CA GLY A 197 1.20 15.44 -18.50
C GLY A 197 0.01 14.58 -18.94
N LEU A 198 -0.01 14.14 -20.21
CA LEU A 198 -1.03 13.25 -20.77
C LEU A 198 -0.56 11.79 -20.84
N ASN A 199 0.72 11.54 -20.58
CA ASN A 199 1.26 10.19 -20.49
C ASN A 199 1.10 9.65 -19.07
N PRO A 200 1.14 8.31 -18.86
CA PRO A 200 1.30 7.78 -17.52
C PRO A 200 2.60 8.30 -16.91
N GLY A 201 2.62 8.41 -15.59
CA GLY A 201 3.79 8.81 -14.81
C GLY A 201 4.20 7.75 -13.79
N ILE A 202 5.32 7.98 -13.14
CA ILE A 202 5.79 7.17 -12.01
C ILE A 202 6.10 8.08 -10.82
N SER A 203 5.84 7.58 -9.62
CA SER A 203 6.20 8.21 -8.34
C SER A 203 7.32 7.43 -7.67
N VAL A 204 8.41 8.13 -7.33
CA VAL A 204 9.64 7.56 -6.78
C VAL A 204 9.92 8.19 -5.41
N LYS A 205 10.19 7.35 -4.41
CA LYS A 205 10.63 7.77 -3.07
C LYS A 205 12.15 7.67 -2.97
N LEU A 206 12.82 8.69 -2.46
CA LEU A 206 14.28 8.73 -2.38
C LEU A 206 14.81 7.77 -1.31
N SER A 207 14.06 7.58 -0.22
CA SER A 207 14.40 6.59 0.81
C SER A 207 14.42 5.15 0.30
N ALA A 208 13.66 4.83 -0.76
CA ALA A 208 13.71 3.52 -1.41
C ALA A 208 15.02 3.31 -2.18
N LEU A 209 15.67 4.39 -2.61
CA LEU A 209 16.85 4.34 -3.47
C LEU A 209 18.17 4.43 -2.71
N HIS A 210 18.18 4.66 -1.40
CA HIS A 210 19.42 4.70 -0.64
C HIS A 210 19.21 4.34 0.84
N PRO A 211 19.98 3.39 1.40
CA PRO A 211 19.72 2.88 2.73
C PRO A 211 20.02 3.87 3.87
N ARG A 212 20.72 4.96 3.55
CA ARG A 212 21.08 6.03 4.48
C ARG A 212 20.67 7.38 3.92
N TYR A 213 19.43 7.48 3.46
CA TYR A 213 18.82 8.73 3.01
C TYR A 213 18.48 9.61 4.23
N GLU A 214 19.49 10.32 4.72
CA GLU A 214 19.44 11.18 5.89
C GLU A 214 20.45 12.33 5.73
N PHE A 215 20.14 13.51 6.30
CA PHE A 215 20.95 14.72 6.11
C PHE A 215 22.40 14.56 6.59
N SER A 216 22.63 13.79 7.65
CA SER A 216 23.99 13.51 8.16
C SER A 216 24.88 12.76 7.16
N GLN A 217 24.29 12.12 6.14
CA GLN A 217 24.96 11.39 5.07
C GLN A 217 24.89 12.12 3.72
N ARG A 218 24.63 13.44 3.72
CA ARG A 218 24.42 14.26 2.51
C ARG A 218 25.43 14.00 1.40
N GLN A 219 26.73 14.00 1.70
CA GLN A 219 27.77 13.78 0.69
C GLN A 219 27.62 12.41 0.01
N ARG A 220 27.34 11.37 0.82
CA ARG A 220 27.14 10.00 0.35
C ARG A 220 25.89 9.90 -0.51
N VAL A 221 24.78 10.50 -0.06
CA VAL A 221 23.53 10.59 -0.83
C VAL A 221 23.77 11.25 -2.18
N LEU A 222 24.44 12.40 -2.22
CA LEU A 222 24.73 13.08 -3.50
C LEU A 222 25.65 12.27 -4.42
N SER A 223 26.59 11.49 -3.89
CA SER A 223 27.46 10.65 -4.73
C SER A 223 26.84 9.32 -5.18
N GLU A 224 25.92 8.75 -4.40
CA GLU A 224 25.37 7.40 -4.62
C GLU A 224 23.93 7.42 -5.13
N LEU A 225 23.06 8.24 -4.52
CA LEU A 225 21.63 8.31 -4.85
C LEU A 225 21.40 9.09 -6.15
N VAL A 226 22.06 10.23 -6.35
CA VAL A 226 21.85 11.07 -7.55
C VAL A 226 22.09 10.28 -8.86
N PRO A 227 23.20 9.54 -9.03
CA PRO A 227 23.39 8.73 -10.24
C PRO A 227 22.31 7.66 -10.44
N ARG A 228 21.84 7.04 -9.33
CA ARG A 228 20.79 6.02 -9.34
C ARG A 228 19.43 6.61 -9.71
N LEU A 229 19.13 7.82 -9.24
CA LEU A 229 17.92 8.53 -9.62
C LEU A 229 17.98 9.02 -11.06
N ALA A 230 19.14 9.54 -11.48
CA ALA A 230 19.38 10.03 -12.84
C ALA A 230 19.20 8.93 -13.89
N SER A 231 19.60 7.68 -13.61
CA SER A 231 19.36 6.57 -14.55
C SER A 231 17.88 6.24 -14.70
N LEU A 232 17.08 6.30 -13.63
CA LEU A 232 15.61 6.16 -13.73
C LEU A 232 14.97 7.31 -14.49
N ALA A 233 15.37 8.55 -14.17
CA ALA A 233 14.90 9.75 -14.85
C ALA A 233 15.24 9.71 -16.35
N GLN A 234 16.39 9.15 -16.73
CA GLN A 234 16.77 9.01 -18.14
C GLN A 234 15.88 8.03 -18.89
N LEU A 235 15.48 6.92 -18.25
CA LEU A 235 14.51 5.98 -18.82
C LEU A 235 13.14 6.66 -19.00
N ALA A 236 12.67 7.39 -17.99
CA ALA A 236 11.40 8.11 -18.04
C ALA A 236 11.42 9.21 -19.13
N ARG A 237 12.53 9.93 -19.26
CA ARG A 237 12.76 10.91 -20.33
C ARG A 237 12.67 10.28 -21.71
N SER A 238 13.35 9.16 -21.92
CA SER A 238 13.32 8.45 -23.21
C SER A 238 11.92 8.00 -23.61
N ALA A 239 11.02 7.82 -22.64
CA ALA A 239 9.62 7.50 -22.87
C ALA A 239 8.70 8.72 -22.97
N GLY A 240 9.15 9.94 -22.60
CA GLY A 240 8.26 11.10 -22.46
C GLY A 240 7.27 10.95 -21.29
N MET A 241 7.68 10.25 -20.23
CA MET A 241 6.89 9.90 -19.06
C MET A 241 6.96 10.97 -17.97
N GLY A 242 5.90 11.14 -17.19
CA GLY A 242 5.97 11.95 -15.97
C GLY A 242 6.83 11.27 -14.90
N PHE A 243 7.77 11.99 -14.31
CA PHE A 243 8.66 11.48 -13.26
C PHE A 243 8.52 12.32 -11.99
N ASN A 244 7.89 11.76 -10.97
CA ASN A 244 7.56 12.46 -9.73
C ASN A 244 8.47 11.95 -8.61
N ILE A 245 9.08 12.87 -7.87
CA ILE A 245 9.79 12.56 -6.63
C ILE A 245 8.83 12.87 -5.48
N ASP A 246 8.46 11.85 -4.73
CA ASP A 246 7.53 12.00 -3.62
C ASP A 246 8.17 12.77 -2.46
N ALA A 247 7.37 13.60 -1.80
CA ALA A 247 7.78 14.23 -0.55
C ALA A 247 7.66 13.23 0.61
N GLU A 248 8.69 13.19 1.45
CA GLU A 248 8.79 12.27 2.59
C GLU A 248 8.78 13.08 3.91
N GLU A 249 9.48 12.63 4.95
CA GLU A 249 9.54 13.31 6.24
C GLU A 249 10.16 14.73 6.13
N ALA A 250 9.75 15.62 7.03
CA ALA A 250 10.14 17.03 6.98
C ALA A 250 11.66 17.26 7.12
N ASP A 251 12.37 16.39 7.84
CA ASP A 251 13.82 16.46 8.01
C ASP A 251 14.60 16.07 6.74
N ARG A 252 13.93 15.44 5.77
CA ARG A 252 14.47 15.08 4.46
C ARG A 252 14.21 16.14 3.40
N LEU A 253 13.43 17.19 3.68
CA LEU A 253 13.06 18.21 2.69
C LEU A 253 14.28 18.94 2.11
N GLU A 254 15.20 19.43 2.94
CA GLU A 254 16.38 20.15 2.43
C GLU A 254 17.28 19.23 1.60
N LEU A 255 17.44 17.98 2.04
CA LEU A 255 18.23 16.98 1.32
C LEU A 255 17.58 16.58 -0.01
N SER A 256 16.24 16.48 -0.08
CA SER A 256 15.54 16.17 -1.33
C SER A 256 15.73 17.29 -2.35
N LEU A 257 15.72 18.55 -1.89
CA LEU A 257 15.99 19.71 -2.75
C LEU A 257 17.42 19.68 -3.30
N ASP A 258 18.42 19.28 -2.51
CA ASP A 258 19.80 19.11 -2.99
C ASP A 258 19.90 18.02 -4.09
N VAL A 259 19.19 16.91 -3.90
CA VAL A 259 19.12 15.82 -4.90
C VAL A 259 18.42 16.29 -6.17
N ILE A 260 17.30 17.00 -6.02
CA ILE A 260 16.53 17.55 -7.15
C ILE A 260 17.37 18.59 -7.90
N ASP A 261 18.04 19.50 -7.21
CA ASP A 261 18.89 20.52 -7.82
C ASP A 261 20.05 19.90 -8.63
N ALA A 262 20.64 18.81 -8.11
CA ALA A 262 21.67 18.07 -8.81
C ALA A 262 21.15 17.43 -10.12
N LEU A 263 19.95 16.84 -10.13
CA LEU A 263 19.33 16.34 -11.37
C LEU A 263 18.91 17.47 -12.30
N TRP A 264 18.27 18.51 -11.76
CA TRP A 264 17.74 19.64 -12.53
C TRP A 264 18.84 20.42 -13.26
N SER A 265 20.03 20.49 -12.66
CA SER A 265 21.21 21.12 -13.24
C SER A 265 21.84 20.32 -14.38
N ASP A 266 21.48 19.04 -14.55
CA ASP A 266 22.01 18.20 -15.62
C ASP A 266 21.33 18.51 -16.96
N ARG A 267 22.13 19.00 -17.92
CA ARG A 267 21.68 19.37 -19.27
C ARG A 267 21.14 18.18 -20.06
N THR A 268 21.42 16.94 -19.67
CA THR A 268 20.83 15.77 -20.34
C THR A 268 19.31 15.74 -20.24
N PHE A 269 18.72 16.37 -19.23
CA PHE A 269 17.28 16.44 -19.04
C PHE A 269 16.63 17.66 -19.70
N ALA A 270 17.40 18.54 -20.34
CA ALA A 270 16.84 19.72 -21.00
C ALA A 270 15.79 19.36 -22.07
N GLY A 271 14.64 20.03 -22.01
CA GLY A 271 13.53 19.86 -22.95
C GLY A 271 12.58 18.70 -22.65
N TRP A 272 12.74 18.04 -21.49
CA TRP A 272 11.79 17.09 -20.93
C TRP A 272 11.20 17.67 -19.64
#